data_AF-A0A4V6D862-F1
#
_entry.id   AF-A0A4V6D862-F1
#
_cell.length_a   1.000
_cell.length_b   1.000
_cell.length_c   1.000
_cell.angle_alpha   90.00
_cell.angle_beta   90.00
_cell.angle_gamma   90.00
#
_symmetry.space_group_name_H-M   'P 1'
#
loop_
_entity.id
_entity.type
_entity.pdbx_description
1 polymer ?
#
loop_
_entity_poly.entity_id
_entity_poly.type
_entity_poly.pdbx_seq_one_letter_code
_entity_poly.pdbx_strand_id
1 'polypeptide(L)'
;MVIFTVIDDLLAKTSVKPNEIDILIVNCSCTTMIPSMTDMIIINRYKLRSGIRNTELSGMGCSAGLIAVGLARNLLQTMSYGAHALVVSTEILTGKYYAGRKRSMQLTNMLFRMGGAAVLLSTSRANARFELMHIVRKSTSAQDSAYHCVFHEEDEEGNLGLNLSKDLVATAGEALKSNITTTAPLVLPVSEQFSFLSSSHFCSPLSHRRCLRKLQVQSIVFLISVSQFNISAYMLVGKL
;
A
#
# COMPACT_ATOMS: atom_id res chain seq x y z
N MET A 1 -6.02 18.05 10.24
CA MET A 1 -6.04 17.16 9.05
C MET A 1 -5.50 15.80 9.47
N VAL A 2 -6.11 14.69 9.01
CA VAL A 2 -5.73 13.31 9.36
C VAL A 2 -4.24 13.03 9.10
N ILE A 3 -3.66 13.69 8.11
CA ILE A 3 -2.24 13.54 7.78
C ILE A 3 -1.30 13.94 8.93
N PHE A 4 -1.64 14.98 9.70
CA PHE A 4 -0.80 15.42 10.82
C PHE A 4 -0.90 14.46 11.99
N THR A 5 -2.12 14.04 12.34
CA THR A 5 -2.35 13.15 13.47
C THR A 5 -1.62 11.82 13.29
N VAL A 6 -1.62 11.24 12.08
CA VAL A 6 -0.91 9.97 11.83
C VAL A 6 0.61 10.12 11.85
N ILE A 7 1.14 11.28 11.46
CA ILE A 7 2.57 11.56 11.52
C ILE A 7 2.98 11.81 12.98
N ASP A 8 2.26 12.67 13.70
CA ASP A 8 2.51 12.99 15.12
C ASP A 8 2.47 11.71 15.97
N ASP A 9 1.45 10.87 15.81
CA ASP A 9 1.32 9.59 16.51
C ASP A 9 2.49 8.64 16.20
N LEU A 10 2.94 8.61 14.95
CA LEU A 10 4.06 7.77 14.53
C LEU A 10 5.36 8.27 15.15
N LEU A 11 5.66 9.57 15.05
CA LEU A 11 6.88 10.18 15.59
C LEU A 11 6.92 10.06 17.11
N ALA A 12 5.78 10.23 17.79
CA ALA A 12 5.68 10.02 19.23
C ALA A 12 6.00 8.57 19.62
N LYS A 13 5.53 7.58 18.84
CA LYS A 13 5.76 6.16 19.10
C LYS A 13 7.17 5.70 18.75
N THR A 14 7.83 6.33 17.77
CA THR A 14 9.18 5.95 17.33
C THR A 14 10.29 6.78 17.99
N SER A 15 9.93 7.90 18.62
CA SER A 15 10.88 8.89 19.17
C SER A 15 11.88 9.45 18.13
N VAL A 16 11.57 9.30 16.84
CA VAL A 16 12.39 9.85 15.75
C VAL A 16 12.06 11.32 15.56
N LYS A 17 13.09 12.15 15.46
CA LYS A 17 12.90 13.59 15.26
C LYS A 17 12.59 13.88 13.79
N PRO A 18 11.76 14.89 13.48
CA PRO A 18 11.51 15.29 12.10
C PRO A 18 12.79 15.55 11.28
N ASN A 19 13.85 16.11 11.90
CA ASN A 19 15.12 16.39 11.23
C ASN A 19 15.93 15.14 10.86
N GLU A 20 15.62 13.98 11.44
CA GLU A 20 16.27 12.70 11.15
C GLU A 20 15.64 11.99 9.94
N ILE A 21 14.56 12.55 9.37
CA ILE A 21 13.90 11.98 8.20
C ILE A 21 14.66 12.37 6.93
N ASP A 22 15.13 11.37 6.17
CA ASP A 22 15.89 11.57 4.94
C ASP A 22 15.04 11.61 3.68
N ILE A 23 13.98 10.81 3.66
CA ILE A 23 13.09 10.58 2.52
C ILE A 23 11.64 10.76 2.98
N LEU A 24 10.85 11.47 2.19
CA LEU A 24 9.41 11.64 2.43
C LEU A 24 8.63 11.25 1.18
N ILE A 25 7.82 10.19 1.29
CA ILE A 25 6.95 9.74 0.21
C ILE A 25 5.51 9.93 0.65
N VAL A 26 4.80 10.83 -0.02
CA VAL A 26 3.38 11.07 0.22
C VAL A 26 2.60 10.46 -0.94
N ASN A 27 1.50 9.79 -0.65
CA ASN A 27 0.58 9.35 -1.69
C ASN A 27 -0.88 9.67 -1.34
N CYS A 28 -1.62 10.09 -2.37
CA CYS A 28 -3.06 10.30 -2.34
C CYS A 28 -3.65 9.89 -3.70
N SER A 29 -4.72 9.09 -3.68
CA SER A 29 -5.30 8.53 -4.90
C SER A 29 -5.95 9.60 -5.78
N CYS A 30 -6.74 10.48 -5.17
CA CYS A 30 -7.72 11.32 -5.86
C CYS A 30 -7.39 12.82 -5.87
N THR A 31 -6.26 13.24 -5.30
CA THR A 31 -5.87 14.65 -5.23
C THR A 31 -4.40 14.84 -5.59
N THR A 32 -4.14 15.73 -6.54
CA THR A 32 -2.83 16.33 -6.78
C THR A 32 -2.97 17.82 -6.48
N MET A 33 -2.27 18.32 -5.46
CA MET A 33 -2.31 19.75 -5.12
C MET A 33 -1.06 20.45 -5.64
N ILE A 34 -1.22 21.74 -5.99
CA ILE A 34 -0.10 22.63 -6.32
C ILE A 34 -0.23 23.85 -5.39
N PRO A 35 0.77 24.15 -4.53
CA PRO A 35 2.00 23.37 -4.29
C PRO A 35 1.72 21.97 -3.73
N SER A 36 2.68 21.06 -3.90
CA SER A 36 2.55 19.66 -3.51
C SER A 36 2.16 19.53 -2.02
N MET A 37 1.38 18.50 -1.69
CA MET A 37 1.03 18.18 -0.29
C MET A 37 2.28 18.00 0.56
N THR A 38 3.36 17.58 -0.07
CA THR A 38 4.64 17.34 0.58
C THR A 38 5.35 18.63 0.96
N ASP A 39 5.42 19.60 0.05
CA ASP A 39 6.15 20.86 0.23
C ASP A 39 5.42 21.81 1.19
N MET A 40 4.12 22.01 0.97
CA MET A 40 3.36 23.02 1.72
C MET A 40 2.97 22.56 3.12
N ILE A 41 2.59 21.28 3.27
CA ILE A 41 1.92 20.81 4.48
C ILE A 41 2.89 20.10 5.42
N ILE A 42 3.76 19.22 4.92
CA ILE A 42 4.62 18.41 5.80
C ILE A 42 5.98 19.07 6.01
N ILE A 43 6.70 19.41 4.94
CA ILE A 43 8.05 19.99 5.06
C ILE A 43 8.01 21.31 5.83
N ASN A 44 7.09 22.21 5.48
CA ASN A 44 6.98 23.50 6.16
C ASN A 44 6.47 23.39 7.62
N ARG A 45 5.58 22.44 7.92
CA ARG A 45 5.00 22.28 9.28
C ARG A 45 5.95 21.63 10.26
N TYR A 46 6.66 20.59 9.82
CA TYR A 46 7.60 19.82 10.64
C TYR A 46 9.03 20.35 10.55
N LYS A 47 9.25 21.38 9.72
CA LYS A 47 10.56 22.01 9.49
C LYS A 47 11.62 20.97 9.14
N LEU A 48 11.26 20.08 8.22
CA LEU A 48 12.15 19.03 7.73
C LEU A 48 13.40 19.67 7.10
N ARG A 49 14.50 18.92 7.11
CA ARG A 49 15.80 19.39 6.63
C ARG A 49 15.72 19.80 5.14
N SER A 50 16.56 20.76 4.75
CA SER A 50 16.61 21.28 3.37
C SER A 50 17.03 20.26 2.32
N GLY A 51 17.78 19.22 2.71
CA GLY A 51 18.22 18.13 1.82
C GLY A 51 17.31 16.91 1.81
N ILE A 52 16.04 17.04 2.19
CA ILE A 52 15.10 15.92 2.16
C ILE A 52 14.76 15.53 0.72
N ARG A 53 14.70 14.22 0.46
CA ARG A 53 14.22 13.71 -0.83
C ARG A 53 12.71 13.47 -0.73
N ASN A 54 11.91 14.36 -1.31
CA ASN A 54 10.46 14.19 -1.33
C ASN A 54 9.92 13.65 -2.65
N THR A 55 8.84 12.87 -2.57
CA THR A 55 8.11 12.37 -3.74
C THR A 55 6.63 12.29 -3.43
N GLU A 56 5.78 12.87 -4.29
CA GLU A 56 4.33 12.72 -4.23
C GLU A 56 3.87 11.73 -5.30
N LEU A 57 3.10 10.73 -4.90
CA LEU A 57 2.56 9.72 -5.80
C LEU A 57 1.03 9.84 -5.88
N SER A 58 0.50 9.93 -7.09
CA SER A 58 -0.94 10.08 -7.35
C SER A 58 -1.42 9.10 -8.41
N GLY A 59 -2.74 8.88 -8.50
CA GLY A 59 -3.36 8.11 -9.60
C GLY A 59 -3.15 6.59 -9.56
N MET A 60 -2.48 6.05 -8.54
CA MET A 60 -2.25 4.60 -8.39
C MET A 60 -3.36 3.89 -7.58
N GLY A 61 -4.34 4.65 -7.08
CA GLY A 61 -5.47 4.17 -6.31
C GLY A 61 -5.06 3.38 -5.06
N CYS A 62 -5.85 2.36 -4.73
CA CYS A 62 -5.66 1.51 -3.55
C CYS A 62 -4.30 0.81 -3.49
N SER A 63 -3.56 0.72 -4.61
CA SER A 63 -2.23 0.11 -4.64
C SER A 63 -1.10 1.05 -4.18
N ALA A 64 -1.40 2.33 -3.98
CA ALA A 64 -0.41 3.37 -3.77
C ALA A 64 0.46 3.16 -2.53
N GLY A 65 -0.12 2.69 -1.43
CA GLY A 65 0.62 2.43 -0.20
C GLY A 65 1.77 1.42 -0.39
N LEU A 66 1.50 0.29 -1.05
CA LEU A 66 2.53 -0.73 -1.29
C LEU A 66 3.58 -0.26 -2.31
N ILE A 67 3.18 0.57 -3.28
CA ILE A 67 4.13 1.20 -4.22
C ILE A 67 5.06 2.15 -3.49
N ALA A 68 4.50 2.99 -2.62
CA ALA A 68 5.25 3.96 -1.83
C ALA A 68 6.26 3.25 -0.92
N VAL A 69 5.87 2.15 -0.28
CA VAL A 69 6.78 1.31 0.53
C VAL A 69 7.87 0.68 -0.35
N GLY A 70 7.55 0.20 -1.54
CA GLY A 70 8.54 -0.33 -2.49
C GLY A 70 9.53 0.73 -2.96
N LEU A 71 9.05 1.93 -3.26
CA LEU A 71 9.88 3.07 -3.60
C LEU A 71 10.79 3.48 -2.43
N ALA A 72 10.24 3.54 -1.20
CA ALA A 72 11.03 3.83 0.01
C ALA A 72 12.17 2.82 0.19
N ARG A 73 11.89 1.52 0.04
CA ARG A 73 12.91 0.47 0.10
C ARG A 73 14.02 0.71 -0.91
N ASN A 74 13.67 0.94 -2.17
CA ASN A 74 14.66 1.14 -3.24
C ASN A 74 15.52 2.41 -3.00
N LEU A 75 14.92 3.49 -2.50
CA LEU A 75 15.65 4.70 -2.15
C LEU A 75 16.58 4.47 -0.95
N LEU A 76 16.10 3.79 0.11
CA LEU A 76 16.90 3.46 1.29
C LEU A 76 18.12 2.58 0.98
N GLN A 77 18.05 1.72 -0.05
CA GLN A 77 19.21 0.93 -0.48
C GLN A 77 20.40 1.77 -0.96
N THR A 78 20.16 3.02 -1.37
CA THR A 78 21.21 3.96 -1.81
C THR A 78 21.67 4.90 -0.71
N MET A 79 21.09 4.80 0.49
CA MET A 79 21.37 5.69 1.62
C MET A 79 22.36 5.06 2.60
N SER A 80 22.94 5.91 3.46
CA SER A 80 23.79 5.47 4.55
C SER A 80 23.03 4.65 5.61
N TYR A 81 23.78 3.89 6.41
CA TYR A 81 23.24 3.19 7.56
C TYR A 81 22.59 4.19 8.54
N GLY A 82 21.42 3.83 9.07
CA GLY A 82 20.64 4.68 9.97
C GLY A 82 19.69 5.67 9.28
N ALA A 83 19.62 5.67 7.95
CA ALA A 83 18.68 6.54 7.23
C ALA A 83 17.21 6.18 7.50
N HIS A 84 16.33 7.18 7.40
CA HIS A 84 14.89 7.07 7.64
C HIS A 84 14.06 7.54 6.45
N ALA A 85 13.06 6.73 6.07
CA ALA A 85 12.08 7.08 5.05
C ALA A 85 10.67 7.09 5.65
N LEU A 86 10.02 8.26 5.64
CA LEU A 86 8.63 8.42 6.06
C LEU A 86 7.71 8.24 4.86
N VAL A 87 6.84 7.24 4.92
CA VAL A 87 5.77 7.01 3.94
C VAL A 87 4.45 7.43 4.55
N VAL A 88 3.72 8.31 3.87
CA VAL A 88 2.42 8.83 4.30
C VAL A 88 1.40 8.57 3.21
N SER A 89 0.36 7.80 3.53
CA SER A 89 -0.80 7.57 2.67
C SER A 89 -1.98 8.35 3.23
N THR A 90 -2.67 9.10 2.40
CA THR A 90 -3.92 9.77 2.77
C THR A 90 -4.95 9.58 1.68
N GLU A 91 -6.21 9.46 2.06
CA GLU A 91 -7.35 9.42 1.14
C GLU A 91 -8.26 10.59 1.49
N ILE A 92 -8.38 11.54 0.56
CA ILE A 92 -9.18 12.76 0.71
C ILE A 92 -10.25 12.75 -0.38
N LEU A 93 -11.50 12.54 0.04
CA LEU A 93 -12.66 12.43 -0.84
C LEU A 93 -13.44 13.75 -0.94
N THR A 94 -13.01 14.78 -0.20
CA THR A 94 -13.65 16.10 -0.20
C THR A 94 -13.74 16.65 -1.62
N GLY A 95 -14.96 16.93 -2.08
CA GLY A 95 -15.20 17.44 -3.44
C GLY A 95 -15.19 16.37 -4.55
N LYS A 96 -15.09 15.08 -4.20
CA LYS A 96 -15.14 13.94 -5.15
C LYS A 96 -16.41 13.10 -5.00
N TYR A 97 -17.45 13.69 -4.40
CA TYR A 97 -18.75 13.03 -4.24
C TYR A 97 -19.46 12.93 -5.59
N TYR A 98 -19.87 11.72 -5.96
CA TYR A 98 -20.63 11.51 -7.19
C TYR A 98 -22.10 11.87 -6.97
N ALA A 99 -22.59 12.90 -7.67
CA ALA A 99 -23.96 13.40 -7.53
C ALA A 99 -24.98 12.79 -8.52
N GLY A 100 -24.51 12.02 -9.50
CA GLY A 100 -25.36 11.43 -10.53
C GLY A 100 -26.11 10.17 -10.07
N ARG A 101 -26.79 9.51 -11.02
CA ARG A 101 -27.69 8.38 -10.75
C ARG A 101 -27.15 7.02 -11.20
N LYS A 102 -25.95 6.97 -11.79
CA LYS A 102 -25.32 5.71 -12.24
C LYS A 102 -24.94 4.87 -11.02
N ARG A 103 -25.61 3.73 -10.83
CA ARG A 103 -25.44 2.87 -9.65
C ARG A 103 -23.99 2.44 -9.41
N SER A 104 -23.26 2.10 -10.47
CA SER A 104 -21.85 1.68 -10.37
C SER A 104 -20.93 2.76 -9.82
N MET A 105 -21.28 4.03 -10.00
CA MET A 105 -20.58 5.18 -9.43
C MET A 105 -21.10 5.54 -8.03
N GLN A 106 -22.41 5.41 -7.76
CA GLN A 106 -22.97 5.66 -6.43
C GLN A 106 -22.41 4.73 -5.35
N LEU A 107 -22.07 3.49 -5.71
CA LEU A 107 -21.41 2.55 -4.80
C LEU A 107 -20.13 3.13 -4.19
N THR A 108 -19.40 3.96 -4.93
CA THR A 108 -18.15 4.56 -4.45
C THR A 108 -18.37 5.53 -3.29
N ASN A 109 -19.49 6.27 -3.28
CA ASN A 109 -19.88 7.13 -2.17
C ASN A 109 -20.15 6.34 -0.88
N MET A 110 -20.54 5.06 -1.00
CA MET A 110 -20.85 4.19 0.14
C MET A 110 -19.62 3.39 0.60
N LEU A 111 -18.73 3.04 -0.32
CA LEU A 111 -17.56 2.19 -0.07
C LEU A 111 -16.36 2.99 0.42
N PHE A 112 -16.12 4.18 -0.13
CA PHE A 112 -14.92 4.94 0.18
C PHE A 112 -15.11 5.84 1.39
N ARG A 113 -14.06 5.91 2.20
CA ARG A 113 -13.98 6.76 3.37
C ARG A 113 -12.66 7.50 3.36
N MET A 114 -12.64 8.67 3.98
CA MET A 114 -11.41 9.42 4.17
C MET A 114 -10.60 8.81 5.31
N GLY A 115 -9.29 8.84 5.17
CA GLY A 115 -8.38 8.28 6.17
C GLY A 115 -6.92 8.58 5.85
N GLY A 116 -6.04 8.14 6.73
CA GLY A 116 -4.60 8.25 6.51
C GLY A 116 -3.84 7.24 7.34
N ALA A 117 -2.62 6.97 6.91
CA ALA A 117 -1.68 6.10 7.58
C ALA A 117 -0.25 6.63 7.34
N ALA A 118 0.61 6.43 8.32
CA ALA A 118 2.03 6.74 8.20
C ALA A 118 2.87 5.55 8.66
N VAL A 119 3.99 5.35 7.99
CA VAL A 119 4.95 4.28 8.26
C VAL A 119 6.35 4.87 8.17
N LEU A 120 7.21 4.50 9.12
CA LEU A 120 8.62 4.87 9.07
C LEU A 120 9.46 3.63 8.74
N LEU A 121 10.28 3.74 7.70
CA LEU A 121 11.25 2.71 7.31
C LEU A 121 12.66 3.16 7.68
N SER A 122 13.54 2.21 8.03
CA SER A 122 14.95 2.49 8.28
C SER A 122 15.88 1.44 7.68
N THR A 123 17.14 1.83 7.42
CA THR A 123 18.24 0.90 7.14
C THR A 123 18.86 0.29 8.41
N SER A 124 18.47 0.76 9.61
CA SER A 124 18.91 0.20 10.89
C SER A 124 17.83 -0.67 11.54
N ARG A 125 18.26 -1.76 12.17
CA ARG A 125 17.41 -2.68 12.94
C ARG A 125 17.11 -2.17 14.35
N ALA A 126 17.88 -1.22 14.88
CA ALA A 126 17.95 -0.92 16.31
C ALA A 126 16.60 -0.64 16.98
N ASN A 127 15.64 -0.05 16.26
CA ASN A 127 14.31 0.27 16.77
C ASN A 127 13.17 -0.45 16.02
N ALA A 128 13.50 -1.27 15.03
CA ALA A 128 12.56 -1.89 14.11
C ALA A 128 11.51 -2.78 14.80
N ARG A 129 10.23 -2.60 14.47
CA ARG A 129 9.19 -3.57 14.87
C ARG A 129 9.09 -4.74 13.91
N PHE A 130 9.25 -4.47 12.61
CA PHE A 130 9.19 -5.47 11.55
C PHE A 130 10.33 -5.31 10.57
N GLU A 131 10.60 -6.38 9.82
CA GLU A 131 11.61 -6.45 8.77
C GLU A 131 10.91 -6.71 7.43
N LEU A 132 11.17 -5.85 6.45
CA LEU A 132 10.60 -5.94 5.11
C LEU A 132 11.45 -6.87 4.25
N MET A 133 11.06 -8.14 4.23
CA MET A 133 11.76 -9.20 3.51
C MET A 133 11.51 -9.15 2.00
N HIS A 134 10.23 -9.18 1.62
CA HIS A 134 9.81 -9.31 0.23
C HIS A 134 8.72 -8.30 -0.11
N ILE A 135 8.83 -7.73 -1.31
CA ILE A 135 7.77 -6.95 -1.94
C ILE A 135 7.57 -7.53 -3.32
N VAL A 136 6.39 -8.09 -3.56
CA VAL A 136 5.98 -8.58 -4.87
C VAL A 136 4.86 -7.68 -5.37
N ARG A 137 5.02 -7.20 -6.60
CA ARG A 137 3.98 -6.46 -7.32
C ARG A 137 3.65 -7.20 -8.60
N LYS A 138 2.36 -7.47 -8.81
CA LYS A 138 1.81 -7.85 -10.10
C LYS A 138 0.87 -6.77 -10.60
N SER A 139 1.03 -6.43 -11.87
CA SER A 139 0.10 -5.56 -12.59
C SER A 139 -0.64 -6.37 -13.62
N THR A 140 -1.96 -6.25 -13.64
CA THR A 140 -2.84 -6.83 -14.67
C THR A 140 -3.35 -5.76 -15.63
N SER A 141 -2.84 -4.52 -15.57
CA SER A 141 -3.34 -3.39 -16.34
C SER A 141 -3.24 -3.54 -17.86
N ALA A 142 -2.48 -4.52 -18.37
CA ALA A 142 -2.44 -4.85 -19.80
C ALA A 142 -3.69 -5.64 -20.27
N GLN A 143 -4.54 -6.10 -19.35
CA GLN A 143 -5.79 -6.79 -19.67
C GLN A 143 -6.94 -5.78 -19.62
N ASP A 144 -7.71 -5.67 -20.71
CA ASP A 144 -8.80 -4.68 -20.82
C ASP A 144 -9.82 -4.77 -19.69
N SER A 145 -10.20 -6.00 -19.28
CA SER A 145 -11.13 -6.22 -18.17
C SER A 145 -10.59 -5.72 -16.82
N ALA A 146 -9.27 -5.73 -16.63
CA ALA A 146 -8.61 -5.18 -15.45
C ALA A 146 -8.39 -3.68 -15.56
N TYR A 147 -8.09 -3.18 -16.75
CA TYR A 147 -7.91 -1.75 -17.01
C TYR A 147 -9.21 -0.97 -16.81
N HIS A 148 -10.34 -1.46 -17.33
CA HIS A 148 -11.65 -0.82 -17.20
C HIS A 148 -12.41 -1.18 -15.90
N CYS A 149 -11.76 -1.88 -14.96
CA CYS A 149 -12.43 -2.38 -13.76
C CYS A 149 -12.78 -1.28 -12.76
N VAL A 150 -11.89 -0.29 -12.62
CA VAL A 150 -12.06 0.90 -11.80
C VAL A 150 -11.56 2.07 -12.63
N PHE A 151 -12.47 2.93 -13.07
CA PHE A 151 -12.12 4.03 -13.96
C PHE A 151 -12.78 5.33 -13.52
N HIS A 152 -12.08 6.45 -13.65
CA HIS A 152 -12.60 7.77 -13.34
C HIS A 152 -13.10 8.40 -14.63
N GLU A 153 -14.41 8.58 -14.75
CA GLU A 153 -15.08 9.01 -15.98
C GLU A 153 -16.32 9.85 -15.67
N GLU A 154 -16.79 10.60 -16.66
CA GLU A 154 -18.07 11.29 -16.59
C GLU A 154 -19.21 10.34 -16.96
N ASP A 155 -20.36 10.50 -16.32
CA ASP A 155 -21.59 9.85 -16.78
C ASP A 155 -22.23 10.62 -17.95
N GLU A 156 -23.33 10.07 -18.48
CA GLU A 156 -24.10 10.66 -19.60
C GLU A 156 -24.62 12.08 -19.31
N GLU A 157 -24.74 12.46 -18.03
CA GLU A 157 -25.23 13.76 -17.57
C GLU A 157 -24.06 14.72 -17.25
N GLY A 158 -22.81 14.32 -17.50
CA GLY A 158 -21.60 15.10 -17.23
C GLY A 158 -21.14 15.07 -15.77
N ASN A 159 -21.70 14.19 -14.93
CA ASN A 159 -21.25 14.06 -13.54
C ASN A 159 -20.01 13.16 -13.48
N LEU A 160 -18.90 13.71 -13.00
CA LEU A 160 -17.66 12.98 -12.80
C LEU A 160 -17.76 12.00 -11.63
N GLY A 161 -17.36 10.74 -11.84
CA GLY A 161 -17.41 9.70 -10.81
C GLY A 161 -16.42 8.56 -11.05
N LEU A 162 -16.20 7.76 -10.00
CA LEU A 162 -15.44 6.50 -10.10
C LEU A 162 -16.39 5.37 -10.47
N ASN A 163 -16.26 4.82 -11.67
CA ASN A 163 -17.05 3.68 -12.12
C ASN A 163 -16.40 2.37 -11.65
N LEU A 164 -17.19 1.52 -10.98
CA LEU A 164 -16.81 0.16 -10.62
C LEU A 164 -17.49 -0.85 -11.55
N SER A 165 -16.70 -1.58 -12.33
CA SER A 165 -17.21 -2.67 -13.17
C SER A 165 -17.75 -3.82 -12.34
N LYS A 166 -18.74 -4.53 -12.88
CA LYS A 166 -19.26 -5.78 -12.26
C LYS A 166 -18.21 -6.88 -12.19
N ASP A 167 -17.21 -6.83 -13.07
CA ASP A 167 -16.13 -7.81 -13.12
C ASP A 167 -15.06 -7.58 -12.04
N LEU A 168 -15.14 -6.47 -11.28
CA LEU A 168 -14.15 -6.07 -10.28
C LEU A 168 -13.77 -7.18 -9.31
N VAL A 169 -14.77 -7.89 -8.78
CA VAL A 169 -14.52 -8.96 -7.81
C VAL A 169 -13.79 -10.14 -8.45
N ALA A 170 -14.17 -10.51 -9.67
CA ALA A 170 -13.53 -11.61 -10.40
C ALA A 170 -12.09 -11.26 -10.78
N THR A 171 -11.89 -10.07 -11.37
CA THR A 171 -10.57 -9.59 -11.79
C THR A 171 -9.62 -9.38 -10.61
N ALA A 172 -10.11 -8.82 -9.50
CA ALA A 172 -9.33 -8.70 -8.27
C ALA A 172 -8.99 -10.08 -7.68
N GLY A 173 -9.90 -11.05 -7.76
CA GLY A 173 -9.69 -12.42 -7.32
C GLY A 173 -8.56 -13.11 -8.09
N GLU A 174 -8.55 -13.00 -9.42
CA GLU A 174 -7.49 -13.56 -10.26
C GLU A 174 -6.15 -12.84 -10.06
N ALA A 175 -6.15 -11.51 -9.95
CA ALA A 175 -4.94 -10.75 -9.62
C ALA A 175 -4.35 -11.15 -8.26
N LEU A 176 -5.21 -11.32 -7.24
CA LEU A 176 -4.81 -11.76 -5.91
C LEU A 176 -4.27 -13.19 -5.93
N LYS A 177 -4.95 -14.12 -6.60
CA LYS A 177 -4.50 -15.51 -6.77
C LYS A 177 -3.13 -15.54 -7.43
N SER A 178 -2.96 -14.80 -8.52
CA SER A 178 -1.69 -14.68 -9.23
C SER A 178 -0.58 -14.13 -8.33
N ASN A 179 -0.88 -13.11 -7.50
CA ASN A 179 0.09 -12.52 -6.58
C ASN A 179 0.47 -13.47 -5.44
N ILE A 180 -0.50 -14.19 -4.87
CA ILE A 180 -0.28 -15.21 -3.82
C ILE A 180 0.59 -16.33 -4.38
N THR A 181 0.31 -16.86 -5.57
CA THR A 181 1.11 -17.94 -6.17
C THR A 181 2.58 -17.55 -6.33
N THR A 182 2.89 -16.28 -6.59
CA THR A 182 4.27 -15.79 -6.67
C THR A 182 4.89 -15.49 -5.30
N THR A 183 4.08 -15.01 -4.34
CA THR A 183 4.58 -14.64 -3.01
C THR A 183 4.73 -15.84 -2.08
N ALA A 184 3.85 -16.83 -2.19
CA ALA A 184 3.79 -17.99 -1.30
C ALA A 184 5.12 -18.75 -1.18
N PRO A 185 5.87 -19.06 -2.25
CA PRO A 185 7.17 -19.72 -2.13
C PRO A 185 8.24 -18.89 -1.42
N LEU A 186 8.09 -17.55 -1.40
CA LEU A 186 9.05 -16.65 -0.75
C LEU A 186 8.81 -16.54 0.77
N VAL A 187 7.59 -16.81 1.23
CA VAL A 187 7.18 -16.59 2.63
C VAL A 187 6.85 -17.89 3.38
N LEU A 188 6.50 -18.96 2.68
CA LEU A 188 6.06 -20.20 3.31
C LEU A 188 7.25 -21.12 3.64
N PRO A 189 7.22 -21.81 4.79
CA PRO A 189 8.12 -22.93 5.07
C PRO A 189 7.99 -24.04 4.02
N VAL A 190 9.07 -24.80 3.80
CA VAL A 190 9.13 -25.87 2.80
C VAL A 190 7.98 -26.89 2.95
N SER A 191 7.59 -27.24 4.19
CA SER A 191 6.47 -28.16 4.46
C SER A 191 5.10 -27.65 3.98
N GLU A 192 4.86 -26.34 4.07
CA GLU A 192 3.64 -25.69 3.58
C GLU A 192 3.69 -25.55 2.05
N GLN A 193 4.87 -25.35 1.45
CA GLN A 193 5.02 -25.35 0.00
C GLN A 193 4.66 -26.71 -0.61
N PHE A 194 5.09 -27.82 -0.02
CA PHE A 194 4.68 -29.16 -0.45
C PHE A 194 3.17 -29.39 -0.30
N SER A 195 2.56 -28.88 0.78
CA SER A 195 1.11 -28.96 0.99
C SER A 195 0.34 -28.14 -0.05
N PHE A 196 0.84 -26.96 -0.41
CA PHE A 196 0.28 -26.13 -1.46
C PHE A 196 0.40 -26.80 -2.84
N LEU A 197 1.58 -27.31 -3.19
CA LEU A 197 1.83 -28.00 -4.45
C LEU A 197 1.00 -29.29 -4.58
N SER A 198 0.94 -30.11 -3.54
CA SER A 198 0.11 -31.32 -3.53
C SER A 198 -1.37 -30.99 -3.68
N SER A 199 -1.88 -29.92 -3.06
CA SER A 199 -3.27 -29.49 -3.25
C SER A 199 -3.57 -28.95 -4.66
N SER A 200 -2.57 -28.42 -5.37
CA SER A 200 -2.70 -27.92 -6.74
C SER A 200 -2.61 -29.03 -7.80
N HIS A 201 -1.88 -30.12 -7.52
CA HIS A 201 -1.72 -31.27 -8.41
C HIS A 201 -2.68 -32.43 -8.10
N PHE A 202 -3.16 -32.53 -6.86
CA PHE A 202 -3.95 -33.65 -6.35
C PHE A 202 -5.14 -33.09 -5.55
N CYS A 203 -6.30 -32.94 -6.21
CA CYS A 203 -7.68 -32.95 -5.66
C CYS A 203 -8.60 -31.74 -5.99
N SER A 204 -9.87 -32.12 -6.16
CA SER A 204 -11.12 -31.40 -6.45
C SER A 204 -11.34 -29.98 -5.86
N PRO A 205 -12.19 -29.14 -6.52
CA PRO A 205 -12.35 -27.71 -6.25
C PRO A 205 -12.76 -27.30 -4.81
N LEU A 206 -13.21 -28.23 -3.96
CA LEU A 206 -13.57 -27.93 -2.57
C LEU A 206 -12.36 -27.80 -1.62
N SER A 207 -11.27 -28.54 -1.87
CA SER A 207 -10.05 -28.52 -1.04
C SER A 207 -9.28 -27.20 -1.17
N HIS A 208 -9.20 -26.69 -2.41
CA HIS A 208 -8.46 -25.48 -2.77
C HIS A 208 -8.99 -24.21 -2.07
N ARG A 209 -10.31 -24.14 -1.77
CA ARG A 209 -10.92 -22.99 -1.08
C ARG A 209 -10.57 -22.94 0.42
N ARG A 210 -10.32 -24.09 1.06
CA ARG A 210 -9.93 -24.17 2.48
C ARG A 210 -8.47 -23.77 2.70
N CYS A 211 -7.58 -24.19 1.80
CA CYS A 211 -6.17 -23.78 1.79
C CYS A 211 -6.04 -22.27 1.55
N LEU A 212 -6.75 -21.72 0.55
CA LEU A 212 -6.77 -20.27 0.28
C LEU A 212 -7.33 -19.44 1.44
N ARG A 213 -8.32 -19.94 2.21
CA ARG A 213 -8.78 -19.24 3.43
C ARG A 213 -7.75 -19.26 4.56
N LYS A 214 -7.04 -20.37 4.76
CA LYS A 214 -5.92 -20.43 5.72
C LYS A 214 -4.80 -19.48 5.30
N LEU A 215 -4.46 -19.43 4.01
CA LEU A 215 -3.51 -18.47 3.45
C LEU A 215 -4.02 -17.03 3.47
N GLN A 216 -5.30 -16.73 3.31
CA GLN A 216 -5.81 -15.34 3.43
C GLN A 216 -5.68 -14.82 4.86
N VAL A 217 -5.97 -15.67 5.85
CA VAL A 217 -5.85 -15.31 7.27
C VAL A 217 -4.38 -15.30 7.70
N GLN A 218 -3.55 -16.22 7.19
CA GLN A 218 -2.11 -16.19 7.44
C GLN A 218 -1.42 -15.06 6.68
N SER A 219 -1.64 -14.78 5.40
CA SER A 219 -0.95 -13.69 4.66
C SER A 219 -1.23 -12.27 5.20
N ILE A 220 -2.33 -12.06 5.93
CA ILE A 220 -2.59 -10.81 6.67
C ILE A 220 -1.81 -10.77 8.01
N VAL A 221 -1.40 -11.93 8.55
CA VAL A 221 -0.71 -12.10 9.84
C VAL A 221 0.78 -12.52 9.72
N PHE A 222 1.20 -13.09 8.59
CA PHE A 222 2.50 -13.74 8.32
C PHE A 222 3.46 -12.87 7.48
N LEU A 223 3.25 -11.56 7.45
CA LEU A 223 4.24 -10.64 6.89
C LEU A 223 5.46 -10.43 7.83
N ILE A 224 5.62 -11.27 8.88
CA ILE A 224 6.59 -11.07 9.96
C ILE A 224 7.18 -12.43 10.42
N SER A 225 8.52 -12.52 10.44
CA SER A 225 9.40 -13.64 10.88
C SER A 225 9.68 -14.71 9.80
N VAL A 226 10.91 -15.16 9.46
CA VAL A 226 12.19 -15.42 10.17
C VAL A 226 13.42 -15.15 9.24
N SER A 227 14.60 -14.90 9.83
CA SER A 227 15.87 -14.41 9.25
C SER A 227 16.63 -15.33 8.26
N GLN A 228 17.28 -14.74 7.24
CA GLN A 228 18.74 -14.82 7.01
C GLN A 228 19.20 -13.81 5.92
N PHE A 229 20.24 -13.03 6.25
CA PHE A 229 21.09 -12.13 5.44
C PHE A 229 20.62 -11.69 4.03
N ASN A 230 20.07 -10.47 3.94
CA ASN A 230 20.25 -9.50 2.84
C ASN A 230 19.74 -8.13 3.31
N ILE A 231 20.15 -7.02 2.66
CA ILE A 231 19.85 -5.64 3.09
C ILE A 231 18.33 -5.42 3.26
N SER A 232 17.87 -5.42 4.51
CA SER A 232 16.45 -5.32 4.87
C SER A 232 16.05 -3.87 5.21
N ALA A 233 14.84 -3.48 4.80
CA ALA A 233 14.22 -2.25 5.27
C ALA A 233 13.37 -2.57 6.50
N TYR A 234 13.44 -1.76 7.55
CA TYR A 234 12.79 -2.07 8.82
C TYR A 234 11.59 -1.17 9.07
N MET A 235 10.42 -1.75 9.33
CA MET A 235 9.16 -1.02 9.49
C MET A 235 8.89 -0.73 10.97
N LEU A 236 8.64 0.54 11.26
CA LEU A 236 8.14 1.03 12.53
C LEU A 236 6.65 1.34 12.35
N VAL A 237 5.80 0.58 13.04
CA VAL A 237 4.35 0.78 13.02
C VAL A 237 3.91 1.19 14.42
N GLY A 238 3.02 2.18 14.56
CA GLY A 238 2.40 2.46 15.85
C GLY A 238 1.45 1.32 16.24
N LYS A 239 1.41 0.89 17.51
CA LYS A 239 0.31 0.00 17.96
C LYS A 239 -1.02 0.73 17.72
N LEU A 240 -2.00 0.03 17.12
CA LEU A 240 -3.42 0.39 17.17
C LEU A 240 -3.91 0.22 18.60
#